data_AF-A0AAN6A7W7-F1
#
_entry.id   AF-A0AAN6A7W7-F1
#
_cell.length_a   1.000
_cell.length_b   1.000
_cell.length_c   1.000
_cell.angle_alpha   90.00
_cell.angle_beta   90.00
_cell.angle_gamma   90.00
#
_symmetry.space_group_name_H-M   'P 1'
#
loop_
_entity.id
_entity.type
_entity.pdbx_description
1 polymer ?
#
loop_
_entity_poly.entity_id
_entity_poly.type
_entity_poly.pdbx_seq_one_letter_code
_entity_poly.pdbx_strand_id
1 'polypeptide(L)'
;MKEVSLDEIKKFPWKIKEYALYYVEEQSDEICIEAVKENGYALKYVEKQTPKICIEAVKENGCALKYVKWNELEGKFLKDQTEEICIEALKQNKLAIIYIKDKNKYLEELNIKYLEAQGEAREVISIEKNGEWLFTVGCQRNITKEEFIYRIYNTNGGFDLENGINVHRQIYLDFLEKF
;
A
#
# COMPACT_ATOMS: atom_id res chain seq x y z
N MET A 1 34.96 -8.44 -14.36
CA MET A 1 33.77 -8.33 -13.51
C MET A 1 32.77 -9.36 -14.03
N LYS A 2 32.12 -10.12 -13.15
CA LYS A 2 31.25 -11.22 -13.56
C LYS A 2 29.81 -10.73 -13.60
N GLU A 3 29.22 -10.82 -14.77
CA GLU A 3 27.78 -10.91 -14.99
C GLU A 3 27.24 -12.01 -14.08
N VAL A 4 26.42 -11.67 -13.07
CA VAL A 4 25.87 -12.65 -12.13
C VAL A 4 24.62 -13.24 -12.77
N SER A 5 24.71 -14.45 -13.32
CA SER A 5 23.57 -15.09 -13.96
C SER A 5 22.52 -15.56 -12.96
N LEU A 6 21.28 -15.71 -13.42
CA LEU A 6 20.17 -16.23 -12.62
C LEU A 6 20.50 -17.62 -12.00
N ASP A 7 21.30 -18.42 -12.70
CA ASP A 7 21.82 -19.71 -12.21
C ASP A 7 22.86 -19.56 -11.09
N GLU A 8 23.71 -18.52 -11.13
CA GLU A 8 24.64 -18.21 -10.04
C GLU A 8 23.88 -17.70 -8.80
N ILE A 9 22.78 -16.96 -8.99
CA ILE A 9 21.90 -16.51 -7.91
C ILE A 9 21.17 -17.70 -7.26
N LYS A 10 20.57 -18.58 -8.06
CA LYS A 10 19.82 -19.77 -7.58
C LYS A 10 20.69 -20.79 -6.83
N LYS A 11 22.01 -20.84 -7.08
CA LYS A 11 22.96 -21.72 -6.35
C LYS A 11 23.15 -21.36 -4.88
N PHE A 12 22.72 -20.17 -4.46
CA PHE A 12 22.80 -19.74 -3.06
C PHE A 12 21.38 -19.43 -2.53
N PRO A 13 20.68 -20.43 -1.95
CA PRO A 13 19.26 -20.33 -1.54
C PRO A 13 18.95 -19.19 -0.55
N TRP A 14 19.96 -18.62 0.10
CA TRP A 14 19.84 -17.52 1.05
C TRP A 14 19.87 -16.13 0.40
N LYS A 15 19.94 -16.05 -0.94
CA LYS A 15 20.51 -14.91 -1.67
C LYS A 15 19.67 -14.33 -2.81
N ILE A 16 18.35 -14.44 -2.75
CA ILE A 16 17.46 -13.38 -3.25
C ILE A 16 16.77 -12.70 -2.07
N LYS A 17 17.57 -12.33 -1.06
CA LYS A 17 17.10 -11.32 -0.10
C LYS A 17 16.73 -10.09 -0.92
N GLU A 18 15.66 -9.40 -0.54
CA GLU A 18 15.19 -8.15 -1.15
C GLU A 18 16.34 -7.25 -1.65
N TYR A 19 17.37 -7.06 -0.81
CA TYR A 19 18.57 -6.25 -1.04
C TYR A 19 19.57 -6.82 -2.07
N ALA A 20 19.42 -8.04 -2.55
CA ALA A 20 20.36 -8.67 -3.48
C ALA A 20 20.39 -7.93 -4.82
N LEU A 21 19.22 -7.48 -5.30
CA LEU A 21 19.08 -6.66 -6.51
C LEU A 21 19.92 -5.37 -6.44
N TYR A 22 20.07 -4.79 -5.25
CA TYR A 22 20.88 -3.58 -5.05
C TYR A 22 22.36 -3.78 -5.41
N TYR A 23 22.87 -5.01 -5.36
CA TYR A 23 24.27 -5.34 -5.65
C TYR A 23 24.47 -5.97 -7.04
N VAL A 24 23.42 -6.10 -7.83
CA VAL A 24 23.50 -6.63 -9.20
C VAL A 24 23.71 -5.44 -10.15
N GLU A 25 24.89 -5.36 -10.78
CA GLU A 25 25.22 -4.27 -11.72
C GLU A 25 24.32 -4.28 -12.97
N GLU A 26 24.00 -5.47 -13.50
CA GLU A 26 23.14 -5.62 -14.67
C GLU A 26 21.90 -6.46 -14.31
N GLN A 27 20.80 -5.76 -14.05
CA GLN A 27 19.52 -6.39 -13.73
C GLN A 27 18.80 -6.79 -15.02
N SER A 28 18.59 -8.10 -15.23
CA SER A 28 17.68 -8.57 -16.27
C SER A 28 16.23 -8.60 -15.76
N ASP A 29 15.27 -8.46 -16.67
CA ASP A 29 13.83 -8.59 -16.36
C ASP A 29 13.52 -9.91 -15.62
N GLU A 30 14.21 -11.00 -15.99
CA GLU A 30 14.01 -12.31 -15.36
C GLU A 30 14.46 -12.31 -13.90
N ILE A 31 15.64 -11.75 -13.59
CA ILE A 31 16.15 -11.62 -12.21
C ILE A 31 15.20 -10.75 -11.39
N CYS A 32 14.76 -9.62 -11.95
CA CYS A 32 13.82 -8.72 -11.28
C CYS A 32 12.47 -9.40 -10.99
N ILE A 33 11.92 -10.13 -11.96
CA ILE A 33 10.64 -10.85 -11.81
C ILE A 33 10.76 -11.91 -10.70
N GLU A 34 11.81 -12.73 -10.71
CA GLU A 34 11.98 -13.76 -9.68
C GLU A 34 12.13 -13.12 -8.29
N ALA A 35 12.88 -12.03 -8.18
CA ALA A 35 13.05 -11.32 -6.91
C ALA A 35 11.73 -10.73 -6.36
N VAL A 36 10.92 -10.10 -7.21
CA VAL A 36 9.64 -9.53 -6.75
C VAL A 36 8.56 -10.59 -6.50
N LYS A 37 8.67 -11.78 -7.11
CA LYS A 37 7.82 -12.93 -6.79
C LYS A 37 8.17 -13.55 -5.44
N GLU A 38 9.42 -13.49 -5.01
CA GLU A 38 9.82 -13.93 -3.67
C GLU A 38 9.50 -12.90 -2.60
N ASN A 39 9.62 -11.61 -2.92
CA ASN A 39 9.26 -10.50 -2.04
C ASN A 39 8.95 -9.25 -2.88
N GLY A 40 7.68 -8.86 -2.97
CA GLY A 40 7.20 -7.73 -3.75
C GLY A 40 7.84 -6.40 -3.36
N TYR A 41 8.33 -6.26 -2.13
CA TYR A 41 9.09 -5.06 -1.74
C TYR A 41 10.47 -4.95 -2.41
N ALA A 42 10.99 -6.04 -2.99
CA ALA A 42 12.21 -6.00 -3.82
C ALA A 42 12.06 -5.05 -5.02
N LEU A 43 10.83 -4.69 -5.41
CA LEU A 43 10.53 -3.68 -6.42
C LEU A 43 11.26 -2.35 -6.16
N LYS A 44 11.51 -1.99 -4.89
CA LYS A 44 12.24 -0.77 -4.52
C LYS A 44 13.71 -0.75 -4.97
N TYR A 45 14.28 -1.93 -5.28
CA TYR A 45 15.64 -2.09 -5.76
C TYR A 45 15.74 -2.36 -7.27
N VAL A 46 14.61 -2.49 -7.95
CA VAL A 46 14.57 -2.62 -9.40
C VAL A 46 14.89 -1.25 -10.01
N GLU A 47 15.98 -1.19 -10.79
CA GLU A 47 16.41 0.05 -11.42
C GLU A 47 15.45 0.45 -12.53
N LYS A 48 15.20 -0.46 -13.48
CA LYS A 48 14.27 -0.28 -14.61
C LYS A 48 13.02 -1.11 -14.37
N GLN A 49 11.94 -0.44 -14.00
CA GLN A 49 10.66 -1.10 -13.78
C GLN A 49 9.86 -1.19 -15.08
N THR A 50 9.33 -2.36 -15.37
CA THR A 50 8.31 -2.56 -16.41
C THR A 50 6.95 -2.78 -15.76
N PRO A 51 5.83 -2.55 -16.49
CA PRO A 51 4.50 -2.87 -15.97
C PRO A 51 4.39 -4.32 -15.48
N LYS A 52 5.02 -5.26 -16.19
CA LYS A 52 5.05 -6.68 -15.82
C LYS A 52 5.72 -6.90 -14.46
N ILE A 53 6.91 -6.33 -14.24
CA ILE A 53 7.61 -6.44 -12.95
C ILE A 53 6.76 -5.85 -11.82
N CYS A 54 6.12 -4.70 -12.05
CA CYS A 54 5.26 -4.07 -11.05
C CYS A 54 4.04 -4.92 -10.72
N ILE A 55 3.39 -5.53 -11.72
CA ILE A 55 2.24 -6.42 -11.53
C ILE A 55 2.63 -7.64 -10.70
N GLU A 56 3.75 -8.29 -11.02
CA GLU A 56 4.24 -9.44 -10.24
C GLU A 56 4.53 -9.05 -8.78
N ALA A 57 5.12 -7.87 -8.55
CA ALA A 57 5.39 -7.36 -7.21
C ALA A 57 4.12 -7.12 -6.38
N VAL A 58 3.10 -6.48 -6.97
CA VAL A 58 1.85 -6.18 -6.24
C VAL A 58 0.96 -7.41 -6.05
N LYS A 59 1.09 -8.42 -6.92
CA LYS A 59 0.46 -9.74 -6.72
C LYS A 59 1.04 -10.47 -5.52
N GLU A 60 2.37 -10.40 -5.32
CA GLU A 60 3.00 -10.93 -4.12
C GLU A 60 2.57 -10.11 -2.88
N ASN A 61 2.73 -8.79 -2.94
CA ASN A 61 2.34 -7.90 -1.84
C ASN A 61 1.76 -6.59 -2.37
N GLY A 62 0.45 -6.39 -2.19
CA GLY A 62 -0.24 -5.19 -2.68
C GLY A 62 0.36 -3.87 -2.16
N CYS A 63 1.00 -3.86 -0.99
CA CYS A 63 1.69 -2.67 -0.47
C CYS A 63 2.97 -2.32 -1.24
N ALA A 64 3.49 -3.20 -2.11
CA ALA A 64 4.60 -2.90 -3.02
C ALA A 64 4.27 -1.76 -3.98
N LEU A 65 2.97 -1.44 -4.17
CA LEU A 65 2.48 -0.32 -4.98
C LEU A 65 3.19 1.01 -4.66
N LYS A 66 3.60 1.21 -3.40
CA LYS A 66 4.33 2.42 -2.96
C LYS A 66 5.70 2.61 -3.62
N TYR A 67 6.27 1.54 -4.19
CA TYR A 67 7.60 1.55 -4.80
C TYR A 67 7.54 1.59 -6.33
N VAL A 68 6.35 1.67 -6.92
CA VAL A 68 6.20 1.83 -8.37
C VAL A 68 6.68 3.21 -8.78
N LYS A 69 7.66 3.26 -9.69
CA LYS A 69 8.22 4.49 -10.27
C LYS A 69 7.38 4.92 -11.46
N TRP A 70 6.18 5.43 -11.20
CA TRP A 70 5.18 5.75 -12.23
C TRP A 70 5.73 6.57 -13.40
N ASN A 71 6.58 7.57 -13.13
CA ASN A 71 7.17 8.44 -14.15
C ASN A 71 8.22 7.76 -15.05
N GLU A 72 8.75 6.61 -14.63
CA GLU A 72 9.84 5.90 -15.30
C GLU A 72 9.36 4.62 -16.01
N LEU A 73 8.10 4.21 -15.80
CA LEU A 73 7.54 3.05 -16.50
C LEU A 73 7.54 3.30 -18.01
N GLU A 74 8.21 2.41 -18.76
CA GLU A 74 8.28 2.52 -20.21
C GLU A 74 6.88 2.47 -20.83
N GLY A 75 6.46 3.60 -21.39
CA GLY A 75 5.12 3.79 -21.97
C GLY A 75 4.80 5.28 -22.06
N LYS A 76 4.81 5.82 -23.29
CA LYS A 76 4.88 7.26 -23.62
C LYS A 76 3.75 8.17 -23.09
N PHE A 77 2.82 7.66 -22.28
CA PHE A 77 1.61 8.37 -21.83
C PHE A 77 1.21 8.10 -20.36
N LEU A 78 2.01 7.38 -19.58
CA LEU A 78 1.66 7.01 -18.20
C LEU A 78 2.18 8.04 -17.18
N LYS A 79 1.67 9.28 -17.25
CA LYS A 79 1.90 10.25 -16.16
C LYS A 79 1.08 9.91 -14.89
N ASP A 80 0.06 9.08 -15.05
CA ASP A 80 -0.88 8.69 -14.00
C ASP A 80 -0.78 7.19 -13.72
N GLN A 81 -1.24 6.80 -12.52
CA GLN A 81 -1.21 5.41 -12.09
C GLN A 81 -2.06 4.55 -13.03
N THR A 82 -1.53 3.41 -13.47
CA THR A 82 -2.30 2.49 -14.31
C THR A 82 -3.39 1.81 -13.48
N GLU A 83 -4.57 1.70 -14.07
CA GLU A 83 -5.70 1.04 -13.41
C GLU A 83 -5.40 -0.42 -13.09
N GLU A 84 -4.74 -1.11 -14.02
CA GLU A 84 -4.39 -2.53 -13.89
C GLU A 84 -3.51 -2.80 -12.66
N ILE A 85 -2.40 -2.05 -12.49
CA ILE A 85 -1.51 -2.23 -11.34
C ILE A 85 -2.23 -1.90 -10.03
N CYS A 86 -3.05 -0.84 -10.02
CA CYS A 86 -3.83 -0.46 -8.84
C CYS A 86 -4.84 -1.54 -8.46
N ILE A 87 -5.60 -2.08 -9.43
CA ILE A 87 -6.59 -3.13 -9.18
C ILE A 87 -5.93 -4.39 -8.65
N GLU A 88 -4.82 -4.84 -9.25
CA GLU A 88 -4.11 -6.03 -8.78
C GLU A 88 -3.56 -5.83 -7.35
N ALA A 89 -3.01 -4.65 -7.04
CA ALA A 89 -2.57 -4.32 -5.70
C ALA A 89 -3.72 -4.34 -4.68
N LEU A 90 -4.88 -3.79 -5.03
CA LEU A 90 -6.04 -3.72 -4.14
C LEU A 90 -6.74 -5.06 -3.94
N LYS A 91 -6.76 -5.93 -4.97
CA LYS A 91 -7.22 -7.31 -4.85
C LYS A 91 -6.37 -8.08 -3.85
N GLN A 92 -5.06 -7.87 -3.86
CA GLN A 92 -4.17 -8.54 -2.93
C GLN A 92 -4.23 -7.93 -1.52
N ASN A 93 -4.24 -6.60 -1.41
CA ASN A 93 -4.37 -5.92 -0.13
C ASN A 93 -5.10 -4.58 -0.30
N LYS A 94 -6.36 -4.52 0.15
CA LYS A 94 -7.18 -3.30 0.10
C LYS A 94 -6.54 -2.09 0.80
N LEU A 95 -5.65 -2.30 1.78
CA LEU A 95 -4.90 -1.20 2.41
C LEU A 95 -3.93 -0.50 1.45
N ALA A 96 -3.58 -1.12 0.31
CA ALA A 96 -2.75 -0.49 -0.72
C ALA A 96 -3.39 0.78 -1.30
N ILE A 97 -4.70 1.00 -1.08
CA ILE A 97 -5.42 2.21 -1.48
C ILE A 97 -4.80 3.50 -0.95
N ILE A 98 -4.04 3.46 0.16
CA ILE A 98 -3.28 4.62 0.66
C ILE A 98 -2.27 5.16 -0.37
N TYR A 99 -1.76 4.30 -1.25
CA TYR A 99 -0.77 4.66 -2.27
C TYR A 99 -1.42 5.08 -3.60
N ILE A 100 -2.76 5.13 -3.66
CA ILE A 100 -3.52 5.52 -4.84
C ILE A 100 -3.95 6.99 -4.71
N LYS A 101 -3.71 7.77 -5.76
CA LYS A 101 -4.09 9.19 -5.85
C LYS A 101 -5.61 9.33 -5.99
N ASP A 102 -6.20 8.76 -7.03
CA ASP A 102 -7.65 8.75 -7.24
C ASP A 102 -8.29 7.51 -6.61
N LYS A 103 -8.60 7.61 -5.32
CA LYS A 103 -9.19 6.50 -4.54
C LYS A 103 -10.65 6.23 -4.93
N ASN A 104 -11.39 7.28 -5.31
CA ASN A 104 -12.84 7.24 -5.52
C ASN A 104 -13.24 6.18 -6.55
N LYS A 105 -12.38 5.99 -7.56
CA LYS A 105 -12.55 4.97 -8.61
C LYS A 105 -12.70 3.53 -8.09
N TYR A 106 -12.21 3.24 -6.89
CA TYR A 106 -12.12 1.88 -6.36
C TYR A 106 -13.00 1.61 -5.13
N LEU A 107 -13.57 2.66 -4.52
CA LEU A 107 -14.27 2.55 -3.23
C LEU A 107 -15.51 1.64 -3.32
N GLU A 108 -16.34 1.85 -4.35
CA GLU A 108 -17.57 1.08 -4.53
C GLU A 108 -17.27 -0.37 -4.93
N GLU A 109 -16.44 -0.57 -5.95
CA GLU A 109 -16.12 -1.90 -6.50
C GLU A 109 -15.54 -2.85 -5.44
N LEU A 110 -14.72 -2.32 -4.53
CA LEU A 110 -14.01 -3.13 -3.53
C LEU A 110 -14.64 -3.08 -2.14
N ASN A 111 -15.80 -2.44 -2.01
CA ASN A 111 -16.47 -2.19 -0.73
C ASN A 111 -15.52 -1.59 0.32
N ILE A 112 -14.82 -0.52 -0.04
CA ILE A 112 -13.94 0.25 0.84
C ILE A 112 -14.68 1.53 1.24
N LYS A 113 -14.74 1.83 2.54
CA LYS A 113 -15.20 3.14 3.01
C LYS A 113 -13.97 4.00 3.33
N TYR A 114 -13.97 5.23 2.85
CA TYR A 114 -12.87 6.17 3.02
C TYR A 114 -13.37 7.48 3.62
N LEU A 115 -12.61 8.00 4.58
CA LEU A 115 -12.72 9.35 5.11
C LEU A 115 -11.45 10.09 4.70
N GLU A 116 -11.59 11.15 3.91
CA GLU A 116 -10.49 12.04 3.58
C GLU A 116 -10.06 12.83 4.82
N ALA A 117 -8.76 13.17 4.91
CA ALA A 117 -8.24 13.99 5.98
C ALA A 117 -8.89 15.39 5.96
N GLN A 118 -9.27 15.91 7.14
CA GLN A 118 -9.93 17.21 7.29
C GLN A 118 -9.23 18.00 8.40
N GLY A 119 -8.40 18.96 8.02
CA GLY A 119 -7.53 19.67 8.97
C GLY A 119 -6.56 18.69 9.64
N GLU A 120 -6.61 18.62 10.97
CA GLU A 120 -5.80 17.70 11.78
C GLU A 120 -6.47 16.30 11.94
N ALA A 121 -7.72 16.14 11.48
CA ALA A 121 -8.35 14.83 11.41
C ALA A 121 -7.68 13.98 10.32
N ARG A 122 -7.20 12.80 10.70
CA ARG A 122 -6.51 11.89 9.78
C ARG A 122 -7.52 11.20 8.87
N GLU A 123 -7.05 10.82 7.70
CA GLU A 123 -7.81 9.92 6.84
C GLU A 123 -8.09 8.59 7.55
N VAL A 124 -9.22 7.97 7.20
CA VAL A 124 -9.62 6.66 7.70
C VAL A 124 -9.97 5.77 6.52
N ILE A 125 -9.43 4.56 6.55
CA ILE A 125 -9.77 3.51 5.59
C ILE A 125 -10.45 2.39 6.35
N SER A 126 -11.63 2.00 5.89
CA SER A 126 -12.34 0.86 6.45
C SER A 126 -12.57 -0.20 5.39
N ILE A 127 -12.26 -1.43 5.74
CA ILE A 127 -12.39 -2.61 4.89
C ILE A 127 -13.18 -3.68 5.63
N GLU A 128 -14.04 -4.39 4.90
CA GLU A 128 -14.74 -5.55 5.44
C GLU A 128 -13.87 -6.80 5.27
N LYS A 129 -13.71 -7.57 6.35
CA LYS A 129 -13.05 -8.88 6.36
C LYS A 129 -13.85 -9.83 7.23
N ASN A 130 -14.28 -10.96 6.66
CA ASN A 130 -15.05 -12.00 7.36
C ASN A 130 -16.32 -11.47 8.08
N GLY A 131 -16.99 -10.48 7.50
CA GLY A 131 -18.20 -9.86 8.08
C GLY A 131 -17.92 -8.82 9.17
N GLU A 132 -16.65 -8.48 9.43
CA GLU A 132 -16.25 -7.45 10.38
C GLU A 132 -15.61 -6.26 9.65
N TRP A 133 -15.96 -5.05 10.09
CA TRP A 133 -15.33 -3.83 9.60
C TRP A 133 -14.06 -3.52 10.40
N LEU A 134 -12.96 -3.42 9.66
CA LEU A 134 -11.65 -3.09 10.19
C LEU A 134 -11.26 -1.69 9.74
N PHE A 135 -10.73 -0.89 10.66
CA PHE A 135 -10.41 0.52 10.46
C PHE A 135 -8.89 0.71 10.45
N THR A 136 -8.41 1.62 9.60
CA THR A 136 -7.03 2.04 9.54
C THR A 136 -6.96 3.56 9.63
N VAL A 137 -6.23 4.06 10.62
CA VAL A 137 -6.05 5.50 10.88
C VAL A 137 -4.60 5.76 11.31
N GLY A 138 -3.85 6.51 10.49
CA GLY A 138 -2.42 6.74 10.70
C GLY A 138 -1.61 5.43 10.77
N CYS A 139 -0.93 5.19 11.90
CA CYS A 139 -0.16 3.96 12.11
C CYS A 139 -0.98 2.76 12.62
N GLN A 140 -2.24 2.99 13.00
CA GLN A 140 -3.13 1.94 13.50
C GLN A 140 -3.79 1.28 12.30
N ARG A 141 -3.52 -0.01 12.09
CA ARG A 141 -3.99 -0.77 10.93
C ARG A 141 -4.91 -1.88 11.39
N ASN A 142 -6.02 -2.06 10.67
CA ASN A 142 -6.97 -3.15 10.87
C ASN A 142 -7.48 -3.29 12.32
N ILE A 143 -7.76 -2.17 12.99
CA ILE A 143 -8.35 -2.16 14.33
C ILE A 143 -9.88 -2.34 14.24
N THR A 144 -10.49 -2.91 15.27
CA THR A 144 -11.96 -3.14 15.27
C THR A 144 -12.74 -1.82 15.38
N LYS A 145 -14.07 -1.86 15.17
CA LYS A 145 -14.95 -0.70 15.39
C LYS A 145 -14.87 -0.21 16.83
N GLU A 146 -14.83 -1.13 17.80
CA GLU A 146 -14.73 -0.83 19.23
C GLU A 146 -13.39 -0.17 19.56
N GLU A 147 -12.28 -0.68 19.02
CA GLU A 147 -10.95 -0.11 19.22
C GLU A 147 -10.84 1.29 18.58
N PHE A 148 -11.43 1.47 17.39
CA PHE A 148 -11.49 2.76 16.72
C PHE A 148 -12.29 3.78 17.54
N ILE A 149 -13.48 3.39 18.02
CA ILE A 149 -14.29 4.20 18.94
C ILE A 149 -13.50 4.52 20.21
N TYR A 150 -12.94 3.53 20.89
CA TYR A 150 -12.14 3.76 22.09
C TYR A 150 -11.06 4.83 21.86
N ARG A 151 -10.38 4.80 20.71
CA ARG A 151 -9.34 5.79 20.38
C ARG A 151 -9.89 7.20 20.15
N ILE A 152 -11.04 7.33 19.50
CA ILE A 152 -11.70 8.64 19.30
C ILE A 152 -11.94 9.33 20.64
N TYR A 153 -12.27 8.58 21.69
CA TYR A 153 -12.57 9.14 23.02
C TYR A 153 -11.33 9.28 23.92
N ASN A 154 -10.32 8.42 23.75
CA ASN A 154 -9.25 8.27 24.76
C ASN A 154 -7.84 8.62 24.25
N THR A 155 -7.66 9.03 22.99
CA THR A 155 -6.33 9.44 22.49
C THR A 155 -6.22 10.95 22.29
N ASN A 156 -5.07 11.52 22.72
CA ASN A 156 -4.79 12.96 22.75
C ASN A 156 -4.61 13.61 21.35
N GLY A 157 -4.99 12.95 20.26
CA GLY A 157 -4.94 13.51 18.92
C GLY A 157 -6.10 14.47 18.69
N GLY A 158 -5.98 15.71 19.16
CA GLY A 158 -7.00 16.76 19.05
C GLY A 158 -7.83 17.00 20.30
N PHE A 159 -7.35 16.61 21.49
CA PHE A 159 -8.05 16.88 22.74
C PHE A 159 -7.91 18.37 23.10
N ASP A 160 -9.00 19.11 22.99
CA ASP A 160 -9.13 20.47 23.46
C ASP A 160 -9.31 20.44 24.99
N LEU A 161 -8.28 20.91 25.68
CA LEU A 161 -8.22 20.94 27.15
C LEU A 161 -9.20 21.94 27.77
N GLU A 162 -9.60 22.99 27.03
CA GLU A 162 -10.54 24.01 27.51
C GLU A 162 -11.98 23.52 27.40
N ASN A 163 -12.33 22.88 26.27
CA ASN A 163 -13.68 22.40 26.02
C ASN A 163 -13.91 20.94 26.44
N GLY A 164 -12.85 20.21 26.82
CA GLY A 164 -12.92 18.82 27.27
C GLY A 164 -13.37 17.83 26.19
N ILE A 165 -13.18 18.18 24.91
CA ILE A 165 -13.61 17.39 23.77
C ILE A 165 -12.44 17.14 22.80
N ASN A 166 -12.47 16.02 22.10
CA ASN A 166 -11.63 15.87 20.92
C ASN A 166 -12.29 16.63 19.75
N VAL A 167 -11.65 17.69 19.23
CA VAL A 167 -12.23 18.56 18.19
C VAL A 167 -12.44 17.85 16.85
N HIS A 168 -11.82 16.69 16.65
CA HIS A 168 -11.98 15.85 15.46
C HIS A 168 -12.95 14.68 15.67
N ARG A 169 -13.44 14.46 16.90
CA ARG A 169 -14.31 13.32 17.23
C ARG A 169 -15.56 13.28 16.38
N GLN A 170 -16.21 14.44 16.16
CA GLN A 170 -17.46 14.47 15.40
C GLN A 170 -17.25 13.98 13.98
N ILE A 171 -16.15 14.37 13.33
CA ILE A 171 -15.79 13.92 11.98
C ILE A 171 -15.70 12.38 11.90
N TYR A 172 -15.09 11.74 12.90
CA TYR A 172 -15.01 10.28 12.94
C TYR A 172 -16.35 9.61 13.31
N LEU A 173 -17.18 10.24 14.15
CA LEU A 173 -18.51 9.73 14.48
C LEU A 173 -19.45 9.79 13.27
N ASP A 174 -19.46 10.90 12.55
CA ASP A 174 -20.23 11.08 11.31
C ASP A 174 -19.80 10.05 10.26
N PHE A 175 -18.50 9.74 10.20
CA PHE A 175 -18.01 8.66 9.34
C PHE A 175 -18.54 7.28 9.75
N LEU A 176 -18.69 7.02 11.05
CA LEU A 176 -19.17 5.75 11.58
C LEU A 176 -20.66 5.50 11.32
N GLU A 177 -21.46 6.52 10.99
CA GLU A 177 -22.87 6.37 10.60
C GLU A 177 -23.04 5.57 9.29
N LYS A 178 -21.96 5.39 8.53
CA LYS A 178 -21.95 4.64 7.26
C LYS A 178 -21.85 3.12 7.43
N PHE A 179 -21.77 2.62 8.67
CA PHE A 179 -21.51 1.21 9.02
C PHE A 179 -22.53 0.64 10.00
#